data_AF-A0A7Y2VPR2-F1
#
_entry.id   AF-A0A7Y2VPR2-F1
#
_cell.length_a   1.000
_cell.length_b   1.000
_cell.length_c   1.000
_cell.angle_alpha   90.00
_cell.angle_beta   90.00
_cell.angle_gamma   90.00
#
_symmetry.space_group_name_H-M   'P 1'
#
loop_
_entity.id
_entity.type
_entity.pdbx_description
1 polymer ?
#
loop_
_entity_poly.entity_id
_entity_poly.type
_entity_poly.pdbx_seq_one_letter_code
_entity_poly.pdbx_strand_id
1 'polypeptide(L)'
;LGRLEFDVAYGGNFYAIIDPQKNFSGLEHFRASQLVQLSPEIRARINKKYPDQFIHPEDSTIRDVSHLMWTGAPLSTESSGRNAVFYGDKAIDRSPCGTGTSARLAQWYAQGRIKEGQEFIHESIIGSAFTATTEGTGRVGEYSSIIPGIKGWARLTGYNRITLDEDDPFVCGFQVI
;
A
#
# COMPACT_ATOMS: atom_id res chain seq x y z
N LEU A 1 -12.56 -15.19 -2.02
CA LEU A 1 -11.92 -15.49 -0.72
C LEU A 1 -12.92 -15.55 0.46
N GLY A 2 -14.24 -15.48 0.28
CA GLY A 2 -15.15 -15.48 1.45
C GLY A 2 -14.97 -14.24 2.34
N ARG A 3 -15.20 -14.37 3.65
CA ARG A 3 -15.04 -13.28 4.63
C ARG A 3 -13.55 -13.00 4.87
N LEU A 4 -13.18 -11.71 4.84
CA LEU A 4 -11.83 -11.23 5.17
C LEU A 4 -11.91 -10.24 6.32
N GLU A 5 -10.92 -10.32 7.21
CA GLU A 5 -10.60 -9.34 8.24
C GLU A 5 -9.46 -8.45 7.74
N PHE A 6 -9.50 -7.18 8.10
CA PHE A 6 -8.54 -6.20 7.63
C PHE A 6 -8.47 -5.02 8.59
N ASP A 7 -7.30 -4.38 8.61
CA ASP A 7 -7.11 -3.08 9.25
C ASP A 7 -7.13 -1.98 8.19
N VAL A 8 -7.51 -0.77 8.57
CA VAL A 8 -7.33 0.42 7.72
C VAL A 8 -6.35 1.36 8.40
N ALA A 9 -5.30 1.74 7.68
CA ALA A 9 -4.28 2.67 8.15
C ALA A 9 -4.00 3.75 7.11
N TYR A 10 -3.61 4.93 7.59
CA TYR A 10 -3.23 6.07 6.75
C TYR A 10 -1.71 6.26 6.79
N GLY A 11 -1.10 6.38 5.61
CA GLY A 11 0.34 6.66 5.45
C GLY A 11 0.62 7.63 4.31
N GLY A 12 -0.30 8.55 4.03
CA GLY A 12 -0.35 9.40 2.82
C GLY A 12 -1.48 9.01 1.86
N ASN A 13 -1.95 7.76 1.97
CA ASN A 13 -3.22 7.27 1.41
C ASN A 13 -3.86 6.32 2.43
N PHE A 14 -5.17 6.05 2.31
CA PHE A 14 -5.83 5.00 3.08
C PHE A 14 -5.60 3.62 2.46
N TYR A 15 -5.02 2.72 3.26
CA TYR A 15 -4.76 1.33 2.90
C TYR A 15 -5.67 0.42 3.71
N ALA A 16 -6.42 -0.46 3.04
CA ALA A 16 -6.91 -1.66 3.71
C ALA A 16 -5.84 -2.74 3.63
N ILE A 17 -5.37 -3.19 4.79
CA ILE A 17 -4.26 -4.13 4.95
C ILE A 17 -4.81 -5.50 5.29
N ILE A 18 -4.52 -6.48 4.44
CA ILE A 18 -4.94 -7.87 4.61
C ILE A 18 -3.74 -8.69 5.10
N ASP A 19 -3.78 -9.10 6.37
CA ASP A 19 -2.85 -10.06 6.96
C ASP A 19 -3.26 -11.51 6.67
N PRO A 20 -2.30 -12.47 6.64
CA PRO A 20 -2.60 -13.89 6.53
C PRO A 20 -3.63 -14.35 7.57
N GLN A 21 -4.64 -15.07 7.11
CA GLN A 21 -5.82 -15.48 7.86
C GLN A 21 -6.49 -16.68 7.19
N LYS A 22 -7.57 -17.20 7.79
CA LYS A 22 -8.25 -18.44 7.35
C LYS A 22 -8.53 -18.50 5.85
N ASN A 23 -8.96 -17.40 5.23
CA ASN A 23 -9.31 -17.37 3.81
C ASN A 23 -8.28 -16.66 2.91
N PHE A 24 -7.11 -16.31 3.44
CA PHE A 24 -6.01 -15.72 2.71
C PHE A 24 -4.70 -16.17 3.37
N SER A 25 -4.01 -17.16 2.80
CA SER A 25 -2.83 -17.78 3.42
C SER A 25 -1.55 -16.93 3.36
N GLY A 26 -1.59 -15.76 2.71
CA GLY A 26 -0.43 -14.92 2.44
C GLY A 26 -0.20 -14.72 0.95
N LEU A 27 0.40 -13.59 0.57
CA LEU A 27 0.56 -13.19 -0.84
C LEU A 27 1.41 -14.18 -1.66
N GLU A 28 2.32 -14.92 -1.02
CA GLU A 28 3.19 -15.93 -1.61
C GLU A 28 2.42 -17.11 -2.22
N HIS A 29 1.16 -17.30 -1.84
CA HIS A 29 0.29 -18.34 -2.36
C HIS A 29 -0.62 -17.85 -3.51
N PHE A 30 -0.45 -16.61 -3.95
CA PHE A 30 -1.25 -16.00 -5.00
C PHE A 30 -0.38 -15.45 -6.12
N ARG A 31 -0.87 -15.56 -7.35
CA ARG A 31 -0.29 -14.84 -8.47
C ARG A 31 -0.66 -13.36 -8.36
N ALA A 32 0.25 -12.48 -8.77
CA ALA A 32 -0.01 -11.04 -8.84
C ALA A 32 -1.32 -10.73 -9.58
N SER A 33 -1.61 -11.42 -10.69
CA SER A 33 -2.83 -11.25 -11.47
C SER A 33 -4.12 -11.56 -10.70
N GLN A 34 -4.10 -12.56 -9.81
CA GLN A 34 -5.25 -12.89 -8.97
C GLN A 34 -5.51 -11.77 -7.96
N LEU A 35 -4.45 -11.25 -7.34
CA LEU A 35 -4.55 -10.16 -6.37
C LEU A 35 -5.00 -8.86 -7.05
N VAL A 36 -4.49 -8.54 -8.26
CA VAL A 36 -4.98 -7.39 -9.06
C VAL A 36 -6.48 -7.50 -9.28
N GLN A 37 -7.00 -8.67 -9.68
CA GLN A 37 -8.42 -8.84 -9.98
C GLN A 37 -9.32 -8.69 -8.74
N LEU A 38 -8.82 -9.12 -7.57
CA LEU A 38 -9.58 -9.04 -6.32
C LEU A 38 -9.59 -7.62 -5.72
N SER A 39 -8.55 -6.83 -5.95
CA SER A 39 -8.30 -5.60 -5.19
C SER A 39 -9.32 -4.47 -5.43
N PRO A 40 -9.74 -4.17 -6.69
CA PRO A 40 -10.79 -3.18 -6.95
C PRO A 40 -12.12 -3.54 -6.30
N GLU A 41 -12.54 -4.80 -6.44
CA GLU A 41 -13.80 -5.28 -5.89
C GLU A 41 -13.81 -5.20 -4.37
N ILE A 42 -12.71 -5.56 -3.71
CA ILE A 42 -12.61 -5.48 -2.25
C ILE A 42 -12.65 -4.01 -1.78
N ARG A 43 -11.90 -3.09 -2.39
CA ARG A 43 -11.95 -1.66 -2.04
C ARG A 43 -13.36 -1.08 -2.22
N ALA A 44 -14.01 -1.37 -3.35
CA ALA A 44 -15.38 -0.93 -3.60
C ALA A 44 -16.35 -1.45 -2.54
N ARG A 45 -16.24 -2.72 -2.14
CA ARG A 45 -17.05 -3.31 -1.05
C ARG A 45 -16.76 -2.69 0.31
N ILE A 46 -15.50 -2.39 0.61
CA ILE A 46 -15.10 -1.74 1.87
C ILE A 46 -15.76 -0.36 1.95
N ASN A 47 -15.56 0.49 0.94
CA ASN A 47 -16.10 1.86 0.93
C ASN A 47 -17.64 1.87 0.90
N LYS A 48 -18.27 0.91 0.22
CA LYS A 48 -19.74 0.75 0.24
C LYS A 48 -20.27 0.31 1.61
N LYS A 49 -19.55 -0.58 2.30
CA LYS A 49 -19.97 -1.13 3.60
C LYS A 49 -19.73 -0.15 4.74
N TYR A 50 -18.69 0.68 4.63
CA TYR A 50 -18.26 1.63 5.64
C TYR A 50 -18.23 3.06 5.06
N PRO A 51 -19.40 3.61 4.68
CA PRO A 51 -19.47 4.94 4.11
C PRO A 51 -18.99 5.99 5.11
N ASP A 52 -18.23 6.96 4.63
CA ASP A 52 -17.70 8.10 5.40
C ASP A 52 -16.83 7.74 6.62
N GLN A 53 -16.43 6.47 6.76
CA GLN A 53 -15.62 6.01 7.88
C GLN A 53 -14.13 6.33 7.72
N PHE A 54 -13.67 6.51 6.48
CA PHE A 54 -12.27 6.75 6.16
C PHE A 54 -12.13 8.15 5.57
N ILE A 55 -12.14 9.16 6.44
CA ILE A 55 -11.95 10.56 6.07
C ILE A 55 -10.78 11.08 6.89
N HIS A 56 -9.81 11.73 6.25
CA HIS A 56 -8.67 12.30 6.96
C HIS A 56 -9.17 13.42 7.89
N PRO A 57 -8.80 13.42 9.18
CA PRO A 57 -9.40 14.30 10.18
C PRO A 57 -9.08 15.78 9.98
N GLU A 58 -8.03 16.09 9.20
CA GLU A 58 -7.59 17.46 8.92
C GLU A 58 -7.83 17.89 7.46
N ASP A 59 -8.24 16.96 6.59
CA ASP A 59 -8.51 17.24 5.18
C ASP A 59 -9.60 16.31 4.62
N SER A 60 -10.83 16.82 4.57
CA SER A 60 -11.99 16.05 4.09
C SER A 60 -11.92 15.64 2.60
N THR A 61 -10.99 16.21 1.81
CA THR A 61 -10.79 15.80 0.42
C THR A 61 -10.06 14.46 0.31
N ILE A 62 -9.31 14.07 1.36
CA ILE A 62 -8.64 12.79 1.48
C ILE A 62 -9.61 11.82 2.15
N ARG A 63 -10.22 10.95 1.35
CA ARG A 63 -11.26 10.05 1.79
C ARG A 63 -11.25 8.72 1.04
N ASP A 64 -11.96 7.76 1.63
CA ASP A 64 -12.17 6.41 1.13
C ASP A 64 -10.89 5.56 1.05
N VAL A 65 -11.03 4.23 1.13
CA VAL A 65 -9.90 3.32 0.91
C VAL A 65 -9.54 3.34 -0.57
N SER A 66 -8.40 3.97 -0.87
CA SER A 66 -7.87 4.07 -2.22
C SER A 66 -6.83 2.98 -2.54
N HIS A 67 -6.27 2.30 -1.53
CA HIS A 67 -5.24 1.27 -1.72
C HIS A 67 -5.57 -0.02 -0.98
N LEU A 68 -5.21 -1.15 -1.59
CA LEU A 68 -5.28 -2.46 -0.94
C LEU A 68 -3.86 -3.03 -0.79
N MET A 69 -3.49 -3.42 0.42
CA MET A 69 -2.21 -4.06 0.72
C MET A 69 -2.43 -5.52 1.09
N TRP A 70 -1.92 -6.44 0.27
CA TRP A 70 -1.81 -7.84 0.65
C TRP A 70 -0.47 -8.08 1.28
N THR A 71 -0.44 -8.74 2.42
CA THR A 71 0.81 -9.07 3.12
C THR A 71 1.07 -10.57 3.08
N GLY A 72 2.30 -10.98 3.40
CA GLY A 72 2.69 -12.37 3.35
C GLY A 72 4.07 -12.60 3.94
N ALA A 73 4.54 -13.84 3.84
CA ALA A 73 5.86 -14.21 4.32
C ALA A 73 6.96 -13.46 3.54
N PRO A 74 7.99 -12.95 4.23
CA PRO A 74 9.16 -12.40 3.58
C PRO A 74 9.92 -13.47 2.79
N LEU A 75 10.62 -13.05 1.75
CA LEU A 75 11.54 -13.87 0.97
C LEU A 75 12.88 -14.05 1.71
N SER A 76 13.39 -12.98 2.34
CA SER A 76 14.59 -13.01 3.16
C SER A 76 14.26 -13.18 4.64
N THR A 77 15.08 -13.94 5.37
CA THR A 77 15.01 -14.05 6.84
C THR A 77 15.41 -12.75 7.56
N GLU A 78 16.09 -11.84 6.86
CA GLU A 78 16.46 -10.52 7.37
C GLU A 78 15.31 -9.50 7.22
N SER A 79 14.32 -9.82 6.38
CA SER A 79 13.19 -8.93 6.13
C SER A 79 12.11 -9.08 7.19
N SER A 80 11.51 -7.96 7.57
CA SER A 80 10.47 -7.91 8.58
C SER A 80 9.10 -8.30 8.03
N GLY A 81 8.84 -7.98 6.76
CA GLY A 81 7.59 -8.35 6.10
C GLY A 81 7.65 -8.14 4.59
N ARG A 82 6.61 -8.62 3.91
CA ARG A 82 6.44 -8.47 2.47
C ARG A 82 5.03 -8.05 2.15
N ASN A 83 4.89 -7.24 1.10
CA ASN A 83 3.60 -6.81 0.61
C ASN A 83 3.47 -6.78 -0.92
N ALA A 84 2.22 -6.65 -1.35
CA ALA A 84 1.84 -6.22 -2.68
C ALA A 84 0.73 -5.16 -2.55
N VAL A 85 1.01 -3.93 -2.99
CA VAL A 85 0.05 -2.82 -3.01
C VAL A 85 -0.62 -2.71 -4.37
N PHE A 86 -1.95 -2.58 -4.35
CA PHE A 86 -2.79 -2.37 -5.52
C PHE A 86 -3.59 -1.08 -5.41
N TYR A 87 -3.64 -0.34 -6.52
CA TYR A 87 -4.31 0.96 -6.65
C TYR A 87 -4.84 1.17 -8.08
N GLY A 88 -5.63 2.24 -8.28
CA GLY A 88 -6.31 2.48 -9.56
C GLY A 88 -7.15 1.26 -10.01
N ASP A 89 -7.38 1.09 -11.31
CA ASP A 89 -8.21 -0.02 -11.79
C ASP A 89 -7.48 -1.36 -11.81
N LYS A 90 -6.22 -1.37 -12.23
CA LYS A 90 -5.41 -2.60 -12.42
C LYS A 90 -3.93 -2.40 -12.05
N ALA A 91 -3.58 -1.35 -11.32
CA ALA A 91 -2.18 -1.04 -11.03
C ALA A 91 -1.66 -1.83 -9.82
N ILE A 92 -0.42 -2.30 -9.96
CA ILE A 92 0.36 -2.93 -8.90
C ILE A 92 1.63 -2.12 -8.68
N ASP A 93 1.96 -1.83 -7.43
CA ASP A 93 3.25 -1.25 -7.08
C ASP A 93 4.33 -2.35 -7.15
N ARG A 94 5.41 -2.07 -7.88
CA ARG A 94 6.57 -2.97 -7.98
C ARG A 94 7.56 -2.71 -6.85
N SER A 95 7.54 -1.52 -6.26
CA SER A 95 8.26 -1.21 -5.05
C SER A 95 7.50 -1.72 -3.82
N PRO A 96 8.09 -1.69 -2.62
CA PRO A 96 7.37 -1.97 -1.37
C PRO A 96 6.29 -0.94 -1.03
N CYS A 97 6.15 0.12 -1.84
CA CYS A 97 5.27 1.27 -1.67
C CYS A 97 5.63 2.09 -0.43
N GLY A 98 6.13 3.33 -0.62
CA GLY A 98 6.58 4.18 0.49
C GLY A 98 5.45 4.50 1.47
N THR A 99 4.36 5.07 0.97
CA THR A 99 3.15 5.38 1.76
C THR A 99 2.49 4.12 2.32
N GLY A 100 2.54 3.00 1.59
CA GLY A 100 2.09 1.69 2.09
C GLY A 100 2.94 1.20 3.27
N THR A 101 4.26 1.35 3.17
CA THR A 101 5.20 0.99 4.25
C THR A 101 4.98 1.85 5.48
N SER A 102 4.72 3.15 5.31
CA SER A 102 4.28 4.04 6.40
C SER A 102 2.99 3.56 7.07
N ALA A 103 1.97 3.18 6.28
CA ALA A 103 0.72 2.65 6.82
C ALA A 103 0.91 1.32 7.56
N ARG A 104 1.76 0.43 7.03
CA ARG A 104 2.12 -0.85 7.67
C ARG A 104 2.87 -0.65 8.98
N LEU A 105 3.80 0.30 9.04
CA LEU A 105 4.46 0.69 10.27
C LEU A 105 3.47 1.20 11.30
N ALA A 106 2.54 2.09 10.92
CA ALA A 106 1.54 2.63 11.83
C ALA A 106 0.64 1.52 12.40
N GLN A 107 0.20 0.58 11.57
CA GLN A 107 -0.56 -0.60 11.98
C GLN A 107 0.23 -1.45 13.00
N TRP A 108 1.47 -1.80 12.70
CA TRP A 108 2.30 -2.62 13.59
C TRP A 108 2.67 -1.91 14.88
N TYR A 109 2.88 -0.59 14.84
CA TYR A 109 3.16 0.23 16.01
C TYR A 109 1.94 0.25 16.94
N ALA A 110 0.74 0.47 16.38
CA ALA A 110 -0.52 0.42 17.15
C ALA A 110 -0.78 -0.96 17.77
N GLN A 111 -0.31 -2.03 17.12
CA GLN A 111 -0.37 -3.42 17.62
C GLN A 111 0.78 -3.78 18.58
N GLY A 112 1.73 -2.87 18.84
CA GLY A 112 2.90 -3.13 19.69
C GLY A 112 3.92 -4.11 19.10
N ARG A 113 3.87 -4.37 17.78
CA ARG A 113 4.74 -5.31 17.06
C ARG A 113 6.08 -4.70 16.65
N ILE A 114 6.15 -3.38 16.58
CA ILE A 114 7.38 -2.61 16.32
C ILE A 114 7.46 -1.44 17.29
N LYS A 115 8.69 -1.07 17.66
CA LYS A 115 8.97 0.04 18.58
C LYS A 115 9.59 1.22 17.84
N GLU A 116 9.56 2.39 18.48
CA GLU A 116 10.30 3.57 18.01
C GLU A 116 11.80 3.24 17.86
N GLY A 117 12.41 3.74 16.79
CA GLY A 117 13.81 3.49 16.43
C GLY A 117 14.12 2.10 15.86
N GLN A 118 13.18 1.16 15.87
CA GLN A 118 13.41 -0.18 15.31
C GLN A 118 13.31 -0.17 13.79
N GLU A 119 14.28 -0.80 13.13
CA GLU A 119 14.26 -0.99 11.67
C GLU A 119 13.22 -2.04 11.25
N PHE A 120 12.55 -1.73 10.15
CA PHE A 120 11.57 -2.55 9.46
C PHE A 120 11.97 -2.68 8.00
N ILE A 121 12.37 -3.87 7.58
CA ILE A 121 12.73 -4.14 6.19
C ILE A 121 11.51 -4.69 5.48
N HIS A 122 10.96 -3.92 4.55
CA HIS A 122 9.71 -4.22 3.87
C HIS A 122 9.96 -4.59 2.42
N GLU A 123 9.60 -5.81 2.06
CA GLU A 123 9.75 -6.33 0.70
C GLU A 123 8.51 -6.09 -0.16
N SER A 124 8.75 -5.93 -1.45
CA SER A 124 7.73 -5.91 -2.50
C SER A 124 7.42 -7.32 -3.02
N ILE A 125 6.40 -7.40 -3.87
CA ILE A 125 6.06 -8.64 -4.57
C ILE A 125 7.20 -9.15 -5.47
N ILE A 126 8.08 -8.28 -5.98
CA ILE A 126 9.22 -8.66 -6.83
C ILE A 126 10.55 -8.76 -6.06
N GLY A 127 10.53 -8.65 -4.72
CA GLY A 127 11.72 -8.79 -3.88
C GLY A 127 12.61 -7.54 -3.75
N SER A 128 12.23 -6.40 -4.34
CA SER A 128 12.83 -5.11 -3.94
C SER A 128 12.42 -4.76 -2.50
N ALA A 129 13.24 -3.98 -1.79
CA ALA A 129 13.02 -3.68 -0.37
C ALA A 129 13.27 -2.20 -0.03
N PHE A 130 12.55 -1.73 0.99
CA PHE A 130 12.78 -0.46 1.69
C PHE A 130 13.14 -0.76 3.14
N THR A 131 14.04 0.05 3.71
CA THR A 131 14.27 0.09 5.15
C THR A 131 13.41 1.22 5.70
N ALA A 132 12.65 0.93 6.74
CA ALA A 132 11.78 1.91 7.37
C ALA A 132 11.98 1.92 8.88
N THR A 133 11.70 3.06 9.51
CA THR A 133 11.84 3.27 10.95
C THR A 133 10.66 4.08 11.46
N THR A 134 10.26 3.84 12.71
CA THR A 134 9.40 4.78 13.43
C THR A 134 10.30 5.80 14.11
N GLU A 135 10.39 7.01 13.56
CA GLU A 135 11.33 8.06 14.01
C GLU A 135 10.76 8.91 15.15
N GLY A 136 9.46 8.79 15.41
CA GLY A 136 8.78 9.45 16.51
C GLY A 136 7.29 9.15 16.53
N THR A 137 6.60 9.74 17.51
CA THR A 137 5.14 9.64 17.66
C THR A 137 4.50 11.02 17.68
N GLY A 138 3.20 11.07 17.38
CA GLY A 138 2.45 12.31 17.35
C GLY A 138 0.95 12.08 17.37
N ARG A 139 0.22 13.10 16.91
CA ARG A 139 -1.23 13.05 16.71
C ARG A 139 -1.61 13.68 15.39
N VAL A 140 -2.67 13.18 14.76
CA VAL A 140 -3.33 13.79 13.60
C VAL A 140 -4.83 13.80 13.92
N GLY A 141 -5.38 14.99 14.14
CA GLY A 141 -6.68 15.15 14.81
C GLY A 141 -6.78 14.37 16.13
N GLU A 142 -7.74 13.45 16.22
CA GLU A 142 -7.96 12.63 17.41
C GLU A 142 -7.13 11.32 17.44
N TYR A 143 -6.45 10.98 16.36
CA TYR A 143 -5.71 9.73 16.22
C TYR A 143 -4.26 9.86 16.68
N SER A 144 -3.77 8.84 17.39
CA SER A 144 -2.33 8.66 17.61
C SER A 144 -1.64 8.35 16.28
N SER A 145 -0.49 8.95 16.03
CA SER A 145 0.28 8.77 14.80
C SER A 145 1.75 8.46 15.08
N ILE A 146 2.43 8.03 14.03
CA ILE A 146 3.89 7.89 13.99
C ILE A 146 4.47 8.86 12.97
N ILE A 147 5.76 9.17 13.11
CA ILE A 147 6.58 9.80 12.08
C ILE A 147 7.41 8.69 11.41
N PRO A 148 7.03 8.23 10.20
CA PRO A 148 7.75 7.15 9.54
C PRO A 148 8.93 7.67 8.72
N GLY A 149 10.11 7.10 8.93
CA GLY A 149 11.27 7.25 8.05
C GLY A 149 11.27 6.14 7.00
N ILE A 150 11.37 6.48 5.71
CA ILE A 150 11.44 5.49 4.61
C ILE A 150 12.72 5.72 3.81
N LYS A 151 13.54 4.67 3.71
CA LYS A 151 14.79 4.66 2.96
C LYS A 151 14.71 3.65 1.81
N GLY A 152 14.98 4.16 0.62
CA GLY A 152 15.13 3.37 -0.60
C GLY A 152 16.20 3.97 -1.50
N TRP A 153 16.28 3.48 -2.73
CA TRP A 153 17.12 4.05 -3.77
C TRP A 153 16.39 4.06 -5.11
N ALA A 154 16.80 4.96 -5.99
CA ALA A 154 16.33 5.04 -7.36
C ALA A 154 17.53 5.04 -8.31
N ARG A 155 17.30 4.68 -9.57
CA ARG A 155 18.30 4.75 -10.65
C ARG A 155 17.75 5.58 -11.77
N LEU A 156 18.63 6.35 -12.40
CA LEU A 156 18.35 6.97 -13.68
C LEU A 156 18.21 5.85 -14.73
N THR A 157 17.05 5.74 -15.35
CA THR A 157 16.75 4.72 -16.38
C THR A 157 16.83 5.28 -17.80
N GLY A 158 16.81 6.61 -17.96
CA GLY A 158 16.93 7.26 -19.27
C GLY A 158 16.62 8.75 -19.19
N TYR A 159 16.87 9.43 -20.30
CA TYR A 159 16.42 10.80 -20.56
C TYR A 159 15.40 10.75 -21.69
N ASN A 160 14.18 11.24 -21.44
CA ASN A 160 13.09 11.17 -22.41
C ASN A 160 12.69 12.57 -22.88
N ARG A 161 12.42 12.71 -24.18
CA ARG A 161 11.71 13.86 -24.75
C ARG A 161 10.41 13.34 -25.35
N ILE A 162 9.29 13.65 -24.71
CA ILE A 162 7.94 13.31 -25.18
C ILE A 162 7.43 14.51 -25.98
N THR A 163 6.99 14.27 -27.22
CA THR A 163 6.37 15.28 -28.10
C THR A 163 4.94 14.84 -28.37
N LEU A 164 3.99 15.76 -28.25
CA LEU A 164 2.57 15.52 -28.48
C LEU A 164 2.14 16.29 -29.73
N ASP A 165 1.50 15.60 -30.67
CA ASP A 165 0.95 16.18 -31.91
C ASP A 165 -0.58 16.14 -31.82
N GLU A 166 -1.24 17.28 -32.02
CA GLU A 166 -2.71 17.37 -31.94
C GLU A 166 -3.40 16.62 -33.09
N ASP A 167 -2.69 16.36 -34.20
CA ASP A 167 -3.19 15.57 -35.32
C ASP A 167 -3.11 14.05 -35.07
N ASP A 168 -2.41 13.58 -34.02
CA ASP A 168 -2.36 12.17 -33.63
C ASP A 168 -3.67 11.74 -32.94
N PRO A 169 -4.46 10.81 -33.52
CA PRO A 169 -5.71 10.33 -32.91
C PRO A 169 -5.50 9.63 -31.55
N PHE A 170 -4.26 9.30 -31.19
CA PHE A 170 -3.90 8.65 -29.94
C PHE A 170 -3.08 9.54 -28.99
N VAL A 171 -3.04 10.86 -29.22
CA VAL A 171 -2.25 11.82 -28.42
C VAL A 171 -2.56 11.77 -26.90
N CYS A 172 -3.80 11.45 -26.54
CA CYS A 172 -4.24 11.30 -25.15
C CYS A 172 -3.90 9.94 -24.52
N GLY A 173 -3.31 9.02 -25.29
CA GLY A 173 -3.14 7.62 -24.90
C GLY A 173 -4.45 6.82 -24.95
N PHE A 174 -4.35 5.50 -24.76
CA PHE A 174 -5.49 4.59 -24.71
C PHE A 174 -5.17 3.36 -23.87
N GLN A 175 -6.21 2.62 -23.49
CA GLN A 175 -6.10 1.32 -22.83
C GLN A 175 -7.00 0.31 -23.54
N VAL A 176 -6.47 -0.90 -23.78
CA VAL A 176 -7.27 -2.02 -24.30
C VAL A 176 -7.89 -2.74 -23.09
N ILE A 177 -9.22 -2.64 -22.95
CA ILE A 177 -9.98 -3.18 -21.81
C ILE A 177 -10.29 -4.66 -21.92
#